data_AF-A0A3A4S7G6-F1
#
_entry.id   AF-A0A3A4S7G6-F1
#
_cell.length_a   1.000
_cell.length_b   1.000
_cell.length_c   1.000
_cell.angle_alpha   90.00
_cell.angle_beta   90.00
_cell.angle_gamma   90.00
#
_symmetry.space_group_name_H-M   'P 1'
#
loop_
_entity.id
_entity.type
_entity.pdbx_description
1 polymer ?
#
loop_
_entity_poly.entity_id
_entity_poly.type
_entity_poly.pdbx_seq_one_letter_code
_entity_poly.pdbx_strand_id
1 'polypeptide(L)'
;MEGIRQTQKKYGSAALSFAIITGFIFYLVGLVPICKGLILGTLFSILNFVLMGETLPMRIDRSKRSVFVIALGSIFFRYLLMAIPIVMAIRYEQYDLFAVIIGIFMVQLMLLADHLLKFFKDRIKYKN
;
A
#
# COMPACT_ATOMS: atom_id res chain seq x y z
N MET A 1 -20.76 -2.84 -0.84
CA MET A 1 -19.43 -3.49 -0.72
C MET A 1 -18.65 -3.50 -2.04
N GLU A 2 -19.31 -3.53 -3.20
CA GLU A 2 -18.63 -3.63 -4.51
C GLU A 2 -17.68 -2.46 -4.82
N GLY A 3 -18.02 -1.22 -4.47
CA GLY A 3 -17.16 -0.06 -4.72
C GLY A 3 -15.80 -0.09 -4.00
N ILE A 4 -15.74 -0.63 -2.78
CA ILE A 4 -14.48 -0.76 -2.02
C ILE A 4 -13.61 -1.86 -2.65
N ARG A 5 -14.21 -3.00 -3.00
CA ARG A 5 -13.52 -4.10 -3.69
C ARG A 5 -12.96 -3.68 -5.04
N GLN A 6 -13.71 -2.89 -5.82
CA GLN A 6 -13.24 -2.33 -7.09
C GLN A 6 -12.04 -1.39 -6.88
N THR A 7 -12.10 -0.55 -5.85
CA THR A 7 -11.00 0.35 -5.45
C THR A 7 -9.77 -0.46 -5.05
N GLN A 8 -9.92 -1.47 -4.21
CA GLN A 8 -8.84 -2.39 -3.81
C GLN A 8 -8.20 -3.07 -5.02
N LYS A 9 -9.01 -3.62 -5.92
CA LYS A 9 -8.52 -4.29 -7.13
C LYS A 9 -7.76 -3.33 -8.04
N LYS A 10 -8.29 -2.12 -8.25
CA LYS A 10 -7.66 -1.11 -9.10
C LYS A 10 -6.29 -0.68 -8.57
N TYR A 11 -6.23 -0.18 -7.33
CA TYR A 11 -4.98 0.36 -6.78
C TYR A 11 -4.00 -0.73 -6.34
N GLY A 12 -4.50 -1.87 -5.86
CA GLY A 12 -3.67 -3.03 -5.55
C GLY A 12 -3.01 -3.60 -6.81
N SER A 13 -3.77 -3.77 -7.89
CA SER A 13 -3.20 -4.24 -9.17
C SER A 13 -2.24 -3.20 -9.76
N ALA A 14 -2.58 -1.91 -9.71
CA ALA A 14 -1.69 -0.86 -10.22
C ALA A 14 -0.36 -0.81 -9.45
N ALA A 15 -0.41 -0.87 -8.11
CA ALA A 15 0.79 -0.88 -7.28
C ALA A 15 1.65 -2.12 -7.54
N LEU A 16 1.02 -3.29 -7.68
CA LEU A 16 1.73 -4.53 -8.00
C LEU A 16 2.39 -4.46 -9.38
N SER A 17 1.66 -4.02 -10.40
CA SER A 17 2.22 -3.83 -11.75
C SER A 17 3.38 -2.84 -11.74
N PHE A 18 3.25 -1.73 -11.02
CA PHE A 18 4.31 -0.74 -10.89
C PHE A 18 5.55 -1.32 -10.21
N ALA A 19 5.37 -2.07 -9.10
CA ALA A 19 6.47 -2.72 -8.40
C ALA A 19 7.16 -3.81 -9.24
N ILE A 20 6.41 -4.57 -10.04
CA ILE A 20 6.99 -5.57 -10.95
C ILE A 20 7.80 -4.88 -12.05
N ILE A 21 7.27 -3.83 -12.69
CA ILE A 21 7.96 -3.12 -13.77
C ILE A 21 9.23 -2.45 -13.24
N THR A 22 9.11 -1.68 -12.15
CA THR A 22 10.27 -1.01 -11.55
C THR A 22 11.27 -2.00 -10.96
N GLY A 23 10.80 -3.08 -10.33
CA GLY A 23 11.65 -4.18 -9.85
C GLY A 23 12.40 -4.87 -11.00
N PHE A 24 11.76 -5.07 -12.15
CA PHE A 24 12.39 -5.64 -13.33
C PHE A 24 13.50 -4.73 -13.88
N ILE A 25 13.26 -3.41 -13.92
CA ILE A 25 14.29 -2.43 -14.29
C ILE A 25 15.49 -2.51 -13.34
N PHE A 26 15.25 -2.53 -12.02
CA PHE A 26 16.34 -2.66 -11.04
C PHE A 26 17.09 -3.99 -11.13
N TYR A 27 16.39 -5.07 -11.48
CA TYR A 27 17.01 -6.37 -11.72
C TYR A 27 17.99 -6.31 -12.90
N LEU A 28 17.59 -5.66 -14.01
CA LEU A 28 18.46 -5.49 -15.19
C LEU A 28 19.70 -4.63 -14.90
N VAL A 29 19.60 -3.67 -13.98
CA VAL A 29 20.72 -2.82 -13.54
C VAL A 29 21.64 -3.54 -12.53
N GLY A 30 21.31 -4.77 -12.12
CA GLY A 30 22.08 -5.57 -11.16
C GLY A 30 21.78 -5.23 -9.70
N LEU A 31 20.80 -4.37 -9.42
CA LEU A 31 20.37 -3.97 -8.07
C LEU A 31 19.31 -4.93 -7.53
N VAL A 32 19.66 -6.21 -7.48
CA VAL A 32 18.79 -7.30 -7.01
C VAL A 32 18.22 -7.07 -5.59
N PRO A 33 18.97 -6.52 -4.62
CA PRO A 33 18.43 -6.24 -3.28
C PRO A 33 17.30 -5.20 -3.27
N ILE A 34 17.39 -4.20 -4.16
CA ILE A 34 16.35 -3.17 -4.32
C ILE A 34 15.08 -3.79 -4.91
N CYS A 35 15.22 -4.62 -5.94
CA CYS A 35 14.09 -5.33 -6.55
C CYS A 35 13.33 -6.19 -5.53
N LYS A 36 14.04 -7.05 -4.80
CA LYS A 36 13.44 -7.90 -3.76
C LYS A 36 12.77 -7.08 -2.66
N GLY A 37 13.44 -6.01 -2.20
CA GLY A 37 12.91 -5.13 -1.16
C GLY A 37 11.64 -4.42 -1.59
N LEU A 38 11.64 -3.84 -2.79
CA LEU A 38 10.50 -3.11 -3.35
C LEU A 38 9.27 -4.02 -3.52
N ILE A 39 9.46 -5.23 -4.06
CA ILE A 39 8.37 -6.21 -4.23
C ILE A 39 7.83 -6.64 -2.87
N LEU A 40 8.71 -7.01 -1.93
CA LEU A 40 8.31 -7.42 -0.58
C LEU A 40 7.49 -6.32 0.10
N GLY A 41 8.01 -5.09 0.14
CA GLY A 41 7.31 -3.95 0.73
C GLY A 41 5.95 -3.69 0.07
N THR A 42 5.89 -3.77 -1.27
CA THR A 42 4.64 -3.54 -2.01
C THR A 42 3.59 -4.61 -1.72
N LEU A 43 3.98 -5.87 -1.62
CA LEU A 43 3.06 -6.96 -1.25
C LEU A 43 2.42 -6.69 0.13
N PHE A 44 3.23 -6.31 1.12
CA PHE A 44 2.73 -5.96 2.45
C PHE A 44 1.88 -4.68 2.43
N SER A 45 2.20 -3.71 1.57
CA SER A 45 1.38 -2.50 1.34
C SER A 45 -0.01 -2.85 0.81
N ILE A 46 -0.10 -3.77 -0.16
CA ILE A 46 -1.37 -4.26 -0.72
C ILE A 46 -2.19 -4.99 0.35
N LEU A 47 -1.56 -5.87 1.13
CA LEU A 47 -2.24 -6.57 2.23
C LEU A 47 -2.80 -5.57 3.26
N ASN A 48 -1.97 -4.60 3.68
CA ASN A 48 -2.39 -3.53 4.58
C ASN A 48 -3.57 -2.72 4.03
N PHE A 49 -3.57 -2.46 2.71
CA PHE A 49 -4.65 -1.74 2.03
C PHE A 49 -5.94 -2.56 1.90
N VAL A 50 -5.85 -3.87 1.64
CA VAL A 50 -7.01 -4.76 1.62
C VAL A 50 -7.67 -4.81 3.00
N LEU A 51 -6.88 -4.99 4.06
CA LEU A 51 -7.36 -4.95 5.44
C LEU A 51 -7.99 -3.60 5.79
N MET A 52 -7.46 -2.50 5.24
CA MET A 52 -8.05 -1.18 5.38
C MET A 52 -9.43 -1.07 4.74
N GLY A 53 -9.59 -1.56 3.51
CA GLY A 53 -10.88 -1.50 2.83
C GLY A 53 -11.94 -2.40 3.47
N GLU A 54 -11.56 -3.57 4.00
CA GLU A 54 -12.50 -4.46 4.70
C GLU A 54 -12.94 -3.93 6.07
N THR A 55 -12.03 -3.25 6.79
CA THR A 55 -12.32 -2.70 8.12
C THR A 55 -13.08 -1.38 8.09
N LEU A 56 -13.11 -0.67 6.96
CA LEU A 56 -13.88 0.57 6.79
C LEU A 56 -15.41 0.37 6.95
N PRO A 57 -16.08 -0.52 6.19
CA PRO A 57 -17.53 -0.71 6.27
C PRO A 57 -17.96 -1.31 7.62
N MET A 58 -17.12 -2.12 8.25
CA MET A 58 -17.39 -2.71 9.55
C MET A 58 -17.54 -1.67 10.68
N ARG A 59 -17.08 -0.44 10.47
CA ARG A 59 -17.13 0.65 11.46
C ARG A 59 -18.33 1.59 11.30
N ILE A 60 -19.03 1.56 10.16
CA ILE A 60 -20.07 2.54 9.83
C ILE A 60 -21.40 2.23 10.53
N ASP A 61 -21.67 0.96 10.87
CA ASP A 61 -23.01 0.51 11.29
C ASP A 61 -23.03 -0.21 12.66
N ARG A 62 -22.06 0.07 13.53
CA ARG A 62 -21.88 -0.62 14.83
C ARG A 62 -21.87 0.34 16.01
N SER A 63 -22.27 -0.16 17.18
CA SER A 63 -22.21 0.55 18.47
C SER A 63 -20.79 1.06 18.80
N LYS A 64 -20.72 2.25 19.43
CA LYS A 64 -19.47 2.98 19.75
C LYS A 64 -18.39 2.11 20.42
N ARG A 65 -18.79 1.17 21.30
CA ARG A 65 -17.85 0.30 22.04
C ARG A 65 -17.24 -0.79 21.16
N SER A 66 -18.04 -1.40 20.28
CA SER A 66 -17.56 -2.40 19.32
C SER A 66 -16.69 -1.78 18.22
N VAL A 67 -17.02 -0.57 17.77
CA VAL A 67 -16.20 0.18 16.80
C VAL A 67 -14.81 0.47 17.37
N PHE A 68 -14.72 0.84 18.65
CA PHE A 68 -13.44 1.10 19.31
C PHE A 68 -12.55 -0.14 19.34
N VAL A 69 -13.06 -1.30 19.76
CA VAL A 69 -12.29 -2.55 19.80
C VAL A 69 -11.86 -2.99 18.40
N ILE A 70 -12.75 -2.91 17.41
CA ILE A 70 -12.43 -3.24 16.01
C ILE A 70 -11.35 -2.28 15.46
N ALA A 71 -11.44 -0.99 15.77
CA ALA A 71 -10.46 -0.01 15.35
C ALA A 71 -9.10 -0.28 15.99
N LEU A 72 -9.06 -0.53 17.30
CA LEU A 72 -7.84 -0.82 18.04
C LEU A 72 -7.15 -2.09 17.52
N GLY A 73 -7.91 -3.18 17.37
CA GLY A 73 -7.40 -4.44 16.83
C GLY A 73 -6.90 -4.31 15.38
N SER A 74 -7.62 -3.55 14.55
CA SER A 74 -7.22 -3.29 13.17
C SER A 74 -5.92 -2.48 13.11
N ILE A 75 -5.75 -1.44 13.93
CA ILE A 75 -4.53 -0.63 13.98
C ILE A 75 -3.35 -1.48 14.46
N PHE A 76 -3.54 -2.27 15.53
CA PHE A 76 -2.53 -3.18 16.04
C PHE A 76 -2.06 -4.17 14.95
N PHE A 77 -3.00 -4.82 14.27
CA PHE A 77 -2.68 -5.77 13.21
C PHE A 77 -1.95 -5.12 12.03
N ARG A 78 -2.31 -3.88 11.66
CA ARG A 78 -1.60 -3.14 10.61
C ARG A 78 -0.14 -2.88 10.97
N TYR A 79 0.13 -2.44 12.20
CA TYR A 79 1.51 -2.22 12.64
C TYR A 79 2.30 -3.51 12.71
N LEU A 80 1.67 -4.60 13.16
CA LEU A 80 2.29 -5.91 13.17
C LEU A 80 2.63 -6.38 11.75
N LEU A 81 1.71 -6.19 10.81
CA LEU A 81 1.88 -6.55 9.41
C LEU A 81 2.96 -5.71 8.72
N MET A 82 3.03 -4.40 9.00
CA MET A 82 4.09 -3.54 8.46
C MET A 82 5.46 -3.74 9.13
N ALA A 83 5.50 -4.26 10.36
CA ALA A 83 6.77 -4.59 11.02
C ALA A 83 7.49 -5.76 10.35
N ILE A 84 6.75 -6.74 9.82
CA ILE A 84 7.32 -7.93 9.16
C ILE A 84 8.34 -7.58 8.05
N PRO A 85 7.98 -6.80 7.00
CA PRO A 85 8.92 -6.47 5.93
C PRO A 85 10.12 -5.65 6.43
N ILE A 86 9.93 -4.76 7.42
CA ILE A 86 11.03 -3.98 8.02
C ILE A 86 12.02 -4.89 8.75
N VAL A 87 11.51 -5.82 9.57
CA VAL A 87 12.35 -6.80 10.27
C VAL A 87 13.07 -7.70 9.28
N MET A 88 12.42 -8.14 8.20
CA MET A 88 13.09 -8.90 7.14
C MET A 88 14.21 -8.09 6.47
N ALA A 89 13.98 -6.80 6.22
CA ALA A 89 14.97 -5.91 5.60
C ALA A 89 16.22 -5.73 6.47
N ILE A 90 16.06 -5.67 7.79
CA ILE A 90 17.18 -5.53 8.73
C ILE A 90 17.90 -6.86 8.95
N ARG A 91 17.15 -7.98 8.95
CA ARG A 91 17.70 -9.30 9.28
C ARG A 91 18.41 -9.97 8.11
N TYR A 92 18.03 -9.67 6.88
CA TYR A 92 18.59 -10.28 5.69
C TYR A 92 19.20 -9.21 4.77
N GLU A 93 20.51 -9.30 4.52
CA GLU A 93 21.25 -8.42 3.59
C GLU A 93 20.76 -8.52 2.13
N GLN A 94 19.89 -9.49 1.84
CA GLN A 94 19.29 -9.69 0.54
C GLN A 94 18.26 -8.62 0.16
N TYR A 95 17.85 -7.78 1.11
CA TYR A 95 16.85 -6.73 0.92
C TYR A 95 17.46 -5.37 1.23
N ASP A 96 17.23 -4.40 0.33
CA ASP A 96 17.55 -3.02 0.62
C ASP A 96 16.45 -2.39 1.51
N LEU A 97 16.86 -1.81 2.64
CA LEU A 97 15.94 -1.21 3.62
C LEU A 97 15.13 -0.06 3.02
N PHE A 98 15.76 0.80 2.22
CA PHE A 98 15.08 1.95 1.60
C PHE A 98 14.05 1.48 0.58
N ALA A 99 14.38 0.47 -0.23
CA ALA A 99 13.48 -0.13 -1.18
C ALA A 99 12.25 -0.76 -0.49
N VAL A 100 12.45 -1.45 0.64
CA VAL A 100 11.35 -1.99 1.44
C VAL A 100 10.45 -0.89 1.98
N ILE A 101 11.02 0.18 2.54
CA ILE A 101 10.25 1.32 3.03
C ILE A 101 9.42 1.93 1.90
N ILE A 102 10.02 2.22 0.75
CA ILE A 102 9.30 2.74 -0.42
C ILE A 102 8.17 1.79 -0.83
N GLY A 103 8.44 0.49 -0.87
CA GLY A 103 7.43 -0.53 -1.17
C GLY A 103 6.26 -0.53 -0.19
N ILE A 104 6.51 -0.41 1.12
CA ILE A 104 5.46 -0.37 2.16
C ILE A 104 4.49 0.79 1.93
N PHE A 105 4.98 1.93 1.41
CA PHE A 105 4.16 3.10 1.10
C PHE A 105 3.60 3.12 -0.33
N MET A 106 3.90 2.12 -1.17
CA MET A 106 3.59 2.16 -2.61
C MET A 106 2.10 2.36 -2.92
N VAL A 107 1.20 1.65 -2.24
CA VAL A 107 -0.24 1.79 -2.49
C VAL A 107 -0.74 3.18 -2.07
N GLN A 108 -0.25 3.70 -0.96
CA GLN A 108 -0.60 5.04 -0.46
C GLN A 108 -0.10 6.13 -1.41
N LEU A 109 1.11 5.97 -1.97
CA LEU A 109 1.65 6.86 -2.99
C LEU A 109 0.81 6.83 -4.27
N MET A 110 0.40 5.65 -4.74
CA MET A 110 -0.46 5.55 -5.93
C MET A 110 -1.84 6.20 -5.71
N LEU A 111 -2.44 6.00 -4.53
CA LEU A 111 -3.71 6.64 -4.17
C LEU A 111 -3.57 8.17 -4.15
N LEU A 112 -2.52 8.67 -3.49
CA LEU A 112 -2.24 10.10 -3.39
C LEU A 112 -1.97 10.71 -4.76
N ALA A 113 -1.19 10.04 -5.61
CA ALA A 113 -0.89 10.47 -6.97
C ALA A 113 -2.14 10.55 -7.83
N ASP A 114 -3.02 9.53 -7.81
CA ASP A 114 -4.27 9.55 -8.58
C ASP A 114 -5.21 10.68 -8.11
N HIS A 115 -5.32 10.90 -6.80
CA HIS A 115 -6.11 12.00 -6.25
C HIS A 115 -5.53 13.38 -6.60
N LEU A 116 -4.21 13.55 -6.52
CA LEU A 116 -3.55 14.80 -6.90
C LEU A 116 -3.76 15.09 -8.39
N LEU A 117 -3.54 14.12 -9.27
CA LEU A 117 -3.72 14.29 -10.71
C LEU A 117 -5.16 14.67 -11.07
N LYS A 118 -6.15 14.06 -10.41
CA LYS A 118 -7.56 14.46 -10.57
C LYS A 118 -7.81 15.88 -10.09
N PHE A 119 -7.31 16.24 -8.91
CA PHE A 119 -7.44 17.59 -8.36
C PHE A 119 -6.84 18.66 -9.29
N PHE A 120 -5.65 18.41 -9.84
CA PHE A 120 -5.03 19.31 -10.81
C PHE A 120 -5.81 19.38 -12.13
N LYS A 121 -6.31 18.24 -12.63
CA LYS A 121 -7.10 18.18 -13.86
C LYS A 121 -8.43 18.93 -13.72
N ASP A 122 -9.10 18.82 -12.58
CA ASP A 122 -10.34 19.54 -12.30
C ASP A 122 -10.10 21.06 -12.18
N ARG A 123 -8.96 21.47 -11.62
CA ARG A 123 -8.54 22.89 -11.57
C ARG A 123 -8.22 23.46 -12.95
N ILE A 124 -7.65 22.66 -13.86
CA ILE A 124 -7.37 23.08 -15.24
C ILE A 124 -8.68 23.16 -16.06
N LYS A 125 -9.63 22.25 -15.82
CA LYS A 125 -10.92 22.24 -16.52
C LYS A 125 -11.84 23.43 -16.16
N TYR A 126 -11.63 24.07 -15.01
CA TYR A 126 -12.35 25.29 -14.60
C TYR A 126 -11.72 26.59 -15.13
N LYS A 127 -10.58 26.51 -15.83
CA LYS A 127 -9.85 27.67 -16.37
C LYS A 127 -10.01 27.84 -17.90
N ASN A 128 -10.63 26.87 -18.57
CA ASN A 128 -11.06 26.94 -19.98
C ASN A 128 -12.58 27.01 -20.06
#